data_AF-A0A0M0GGA7-F1
#
_entry.id   AF-A0A0M0GGA7-F1
#
_cell.length_a   1.000
_cell.length_b   1.000
_cell.length_c   1.000
_cell.angle_alpha   90.00
_cell.angle_beta   90.00
_cell.angle_gamma   90.00
#
_symmetry.space_group_name_H-M   'P 1'
#
loop_
_entity.id
_entity.type
_entity.pdbx_description
1 polymer ?
#
loop_
_entity_poly.entity_id
_entity_poly.type
_entity_poly.pdbx_seq_one_letter_code
_entity_poly.pdbx_strand_id
1 'polypeptide(L)' 'MIRNKHVDHYIKLYKSGKIKLNNERIWLIEYLEKHVLNREDLYFDDKMIDDCISFGEKWYFPLQPFQKF' A
#
# COMPACT_ATOMS: atom_id res chain seq x y z
N MET A 1 -7.11 -6.25 12.51
CA MET A 1 -6.57 -5.96 11.16
C MET A 1 -5.91 -4.59 11.15
N ILE A 2 -4.61 -4.53 10.91
CA ILE A 2 -3.90 -3.28 10.67
C ILE A 2 -4.33 -2.69 9.32
N ARG A 3 -4.42 -1.36 9.24
CA ARG A 3 -4.80 -0.66 8.00
C ARG A 3 -3.94 0.57 7.80
N ASN A 4 -3.63 0.85 6.55
CA ASN A 4 -3.03 2.10 6.09
C ASN A 4 -3.73 2.51 4.80
N LYS A 5 -4.03 3.80 4.66
CA LYS A 5 -4.84 4.33 3.55
C LYS A 5 -4.22 4.08 2.17
N HIS A 6 -2.88 4.10 2.05
CA HIS A 6 -2.19 3.91 0.77
C HIS A 6 -2.19 2.43 0.38
N VAL A 7 -1.99 1.54 1.36
CA VAL A 7 -2.08 0.09 1.18
C VAL A 7 -3.48 -0.32 0.74
N ASP A 8 -4.50 0.12 1.48
CA ASP A 8 -5.90 -0.16 1.16
C ASP A 8 -6.30 0.40 -0.22
N HIS A 9 -5.80 1.58 -0.58
CA HIS A 9 -6.05 2.20 -1.87
C HIS A 9 -5.49 1.35 -3.02
N TYR A 10 -4.24 0.90 -2.92
CA TYR A 10 -3.60 0.12 -3.98
C TYR A 10 -4.30 -1.25 -4.18
N ILE A 11 -4.60 -1.95 -3.09
CA ILE A 11 -5.34 -3.21 -3.12
C ILE A 11 -6.74 -2.98 -3.72
N LYS A 12 -7.42 -1.89 -3.36
CA LYS A 12 -8.74 -1.55 -3.93
C LYS A 12 -8.66 -1.26 -5.42
N LEU A 13 -7.63 -0.55 -5.92
CA LEU A 13 -7.46 -0.33 -7.35
C LEU A 13 -7.35 -1.65 -8.12
N TYR A 14 -6.61 -2.62 -7.57
CA TYR A 14 -6.49 -3.95 -8.17
C TYR A 14 -7.81 -4.73 -8.10
N LYS A 15 -8.41 -4.87 -6.91
CA LYS A 15 -9.65 -5.63 -6.71
C LYS A 15 -10.86 -5.05 -7.46
N SER A 16 -10.86 -3.75 -7.72
CA SER A 16 -11.89 -3.09 -8.53
C SER A 16 -11.65 -3.18 -10.04
N GLY A 17 -10.57 -3.82 -10.49
CA GLY A 17 -10.22 -3.97 -11.90
C GLY A 17 -9.70 -2.68 -12.55
N LYS A 18 -9.45 -1.61 -11.78
CA LYS A 18 -8.92 -0.34 -12.29
C LYS A 18 -7.47 -0.43 -12.76
N ILE A 19 -6.71 -1.38 -12.22
CA ILE A 19 -5.33 -1.67 -12.63
C ILE A 19 -5.15 -3.17 -12.84
N LYS A 20 -4.25 -3.53 -13.76
CA LYS A 20 -3.79 -4.91 -13.96
C LYS A 20 -2.43 -5.10 -13.30
N LEU A 21 -2.26 -6.21 -12.59
CA LEU A 21 -1.02 -6.57 -11.92
C LEU A 21 -0.46 -7.86 -12.53
N ASN A 22 0.85 -8.05 -12.43
CA ASN A 22 1.48 -9.34 -12.70
C ASN A 22 1.22 -10.32 -11.55
N ASN A 23 1.52 -11.60 -11.79
CA ASN A 23 1.24 -12.67 -10.83
C ASN A 23 1.96 -12.44 -9.49
N GLU A 24 3.19 -11.94 -9.51
CA GLU A 24 3.99 -11.72 -8.31
C GLU A 24 3.35 -10.69 -7.37
N ARG A 25 2.81 -9.59 -7.93
CA ARG A 25 2.10 -8.58 -7.11
C ARG A 25 0.76 -9.11 -6.59
N ILE A 26 0.07 -9.94 -7.35
CA ILE A 26 -1.17 -10.59 -6.89
C ILE A 26 -0.86 -11.49 -5.70
N TRP A 27 0.17 -12.34 -5.81
CA TRP A 27 0.61 -13.22 -4.71
C TRP A 27 1.06 -12.44 -3.48
N LEU A 28 1.75 -11.31 -3.66
CA LEU A 28 2.12 -10.43 -2.55
C LEU A 28 0.87 -9.92 -1.81
N ILE A 29 -0.12 -9.41 -2.53
CA ILE A 29 -1.37 -8.92 -1.93
C ILE A 29 -2.08 -10.05 -1.18
N GLU A 30 -2.20 -11.23 -1.78
CA GLU A 30 -2.81 -12.41 -1.15
C GLU A 30 -2.07 -12.82 0.12
N TYR A 31 -0.74 -12.84 0.09
CA TYR A 31 0.08 -13.15 1.26
C TYR A 31 -0.10 -12.13 2.38
N LEU A 32 -0.04 -10.84 2.06
CA LEU A 32 -0.23 -9.76 3.03
C LEU A 32 -1.62 -9.83 3.66
N GLU A 33 -2.67 -10.00 2.86
CA GLU A 33 -4.05 -10.11 3.36
C GLU A 33 -4.26 -11.33 4.24
N LYS A 34 -3.58 -12.46 3.95
CA LYS A 34 -3.73 -13.68 4.73
C LYS A 34 -2.90 -13.67 6.03
N HIS A 35 -1.68 -13.16 5.99
CA HIS A 35 -0.67 -13.38 7.04
C HIS A 35 -0.22 -12.13 7.80
N VAL A 36 -0.34 -10.94 7.21
CA VAL A 36 0.23 -9.71 7.78
C VAL A 36 -0.86 -8.74 8.21
N LEU A 37 -1.78 -8.37 7.31
CA LEU A 37 -2.80 -7.34 7.55
C LEU A 37 -3.84 -7.77 8.60
N ASN A 38 -3.97 -9.08 8.88
CA ASN A 38 -4.84 -9.60 9.94
C ASN A 38 -4.24 -9.56 11.33
N ARG A 39 -2.94 -9.29 11.46
CA ARG A 39 -2.27 -9.24 12.76
C ARG A 39 -2.74 -8.05 13.59
N GLU A 40 -2.62 -8.18 14.90
CA GLU A 40 -2.97 -7.14 15.89
C GLU A 40 -1.73 -6.63 16.64
N ASP A 41 -0.59 -7.31 16.50
CA ASP A 41 0.67 -6.99 17.17
C ASP A 41 1.60 -6.10 16.32
N LEU A 42 1.13 -5.66 15.16
CA LEU A 42 1.83 -4.75 14.25
C LEU A 42 1.09 -3.41 14.17
N TYR A 43 1.76 -2.39 13.68
CA TYR A 43 1.15 -1.10 13.38
C TYR A 43 1.85 -0.45 12.17
N PHE A 44 1.15 0.48 11.52
CA PHE A 44 1.75 1.40 10.57
C PHE A 44 2.07 2.71 11.28
N ASP A 45 3.27 3.24 11.09
CA ASP A 45 3.57 4.62 11.46
C ASP A 45 3.08 5.54 10.35
N ASP A 46 1.78 5.86 10.38
CA ASP A 46 1.12 6.66 9.35
C ASP A 46 1.77 8.03 9.18
N LYS A 47 2.27 8.62 10.27
CA LYS A 47 2.94 9.92 10.22
C LYS A 47 4.24 9.82 9.44
N MET A 48 5.08 8.83 9.75
CA MET A 48 6.35 8.63 9.05
C MET A 48 6.13 8.34 7.56
N ILE A 49 5.10 7.54 7.23
CA ILE A 49 4.73 7.22 5.84
C ILE A 49 4.30 8.49 5.10
N ASP A 50 3.38 9.27 5.66
CA ASP A 50 2.88 10.49 5.03
C ASP A 50 3.96 11.58 4.91
N ASP A 51 4.85 11.71 5.89
CA ASP A 51 6.00 12.61 5.83
C ASP A 51 6.96 12.21 4.70
N CYS A 52 7.24 10.91 4.55
CA CYS A 52 8.08 10.37 3.48
C CYS A 52 7.48 10.63 2.09
N ILE A 53 6.19 10.37 1.91
CA ILE A 53 5.46 10.67 0.67
C ILE A 53 5.50 12.18 0.39
N SER A 54 5.21 13.01 1.39
CA SER A 54 5.22 14.47 1.24
C SER A 54 6.60 15.00 0.86
N PHE A 55 7.66 14.44 1.43
CA PHE A 55 9.03 14.77 1.05
C PHE A 55 9.31 14.38 -0.41
N GLY A 56 8.94 13.16 -0.81
CA GLY A 56 9.10 12.67 -2.17
C GLY A 56 8.36 13.55 -3.19
N GLU A 57 7.09 13.85 -2.95
CA GLU A 57 6.27 14.65 -3.86
C GLU A 57 6.66 16.14 -3.88
N LYS A 58 7.25 16.66 -2.80
CA LYS A 58 7.76 18.04 -2.75
C LYS A 58 9.00 18.25 -3.60
N TRP A 59 9.93 17.28 -3.60
CA TRP A 59 11.26 17.45 -4.20
C TRP A 59 11.47 16.67 -5.50
N TYR A 60 10.58 15.72 -5.81
CA TYR A 60 10.64 14.87 -6.99
C TYR A 60 9.30 14.86 -7.73
N PHE A 61 8.92 13.74 -8.35
CA PHE A 61 7.68 13.58 -9.09
C PHE A 61 6.52 13.11 -8.20
N PRO A 62 5.27 13.39 -8.59
CA PRO A 62 4.10 12.81 -7.93
C PRO A 62 4.19 11.28 -7.87
N LEU A 63 4.10 10.74 -6.66
CA LEU A 63 4.26 9.31 -6.44
C LEU A 63 3.01 8.56 -6.94
N GLN A 64 3.24 7.51 -7.70
CA GLN A 64 2.20 6.61 -8.18
C GLN A 64 1.70 5.70 -7.04
N PRO A 65 0.47 5.15 -7.12
CA PRO A 65 -0.08 4.30 -6.07
C PRO A 65 0.82 3.12 -5.66
N PHE A 66 1.54 2.51 -6.61
CA PHE A 66 2.46 1.39 -6.30
C PHE A 66 3.74 1.82 -5.57
N GLN A 67 4.08 3.11 -5.57
CA GLN A 67 5.23 3.66 -4.84
C GLN A 67 4.85 4.05 -3.41
N LYS A 68 3.54 4.22 -3.13
CA LYS A 68 2.98 4.48 -1.80
C LYS A 68 2.56 3.19 -1.08
N PHE A 69 2.47 2.08 -1.82
CA PHE A 69 2.24 0.72 -1.34
C PHE A 69 3.57 0.06 -0.99
#